data_AF-A0A527ZFY6-F1
#
_entry.id   AF-A0A527ZFY6-F1
#
_cell.length_a   1.000
_cell.length_b   1.000
_cell.length_c   1.000
_cell.angle_alpha   90.00
_cell.angle_beta   90.00
_cell.angle_gamma   90.00
#
_symmetry.space_group_name_H-M   'P 1'
#
loop_
_entity.id
_entity.type
_entity.pdbx_description
1 polymer ?
#
loop_
_entity_poly.entity_id
_entity_poly.type
_entity_poly.pdbx_seq_one_letter_code
_entity_poly.pdbx_strand_id
1 'polypeptide(L)'
;DAVSWPELNGLFRRADMAGVEDHLRWLKENGVTCLRLMLEYAQVRHRYFEKPQGRFVPAMVQLWDDLFRLCEKQGLRILLTPFDTFWHWRHWRHHPYNRNNGGVLDHPSRFLVCTDTRRAIKARLEFVVRRWSGSGALFAWDLWNEIHPEQAQGSADGFGAFIHDLSDFVRRLETSLYGRYHPQTVSLFGPELRWRPHMPLP
;
A
#
# COMPACT_ATOMS: atom_id res chain seq x y z
N ASP A 1 1.54 -8.14 -6.48
CA ASP A 1 2.78 -8.79 -5.98
C ASP A 1 3.20 -8.19 -4.65
N ALA A 2 4.09 -8.87 -3.92
CA ALA A 2 4.57 -8.41 -2.62
C ALA A 2 6.09 -8.26 -2.65
N VAL A 3 6.61 -7.29 -1.89
CA VAL A 3 8.06 -7.06 -1.75
C VAL A 3 8.82 -8.21 -1.07
N SER A 4 8.10 -9.21 -0.59
CA SER A 4 8.64 -10.46 -0.02
C SER A 4 8.85 -11.56 -1.05
N TRP A 5 8.47 -11.36 -2.32
CA TRP A 5 8.67 -12.35 -3.37
C TRP A 5 10.16 -12.71 -3.47
N PRO A 6 10.49 -13.99 -3.74
CA PRO A 6 11.87 -14.47 -3.74
C PRO A 6 12.83 -13.57 -4.54
N GLU A 7 12.38 -13.08 -5.69
CA GLU A 7 13.13 -12.27 -6.64
C GLU A 7 13.34 -10.82 -6.18
N LEU A 8 12.50 -10.32 -5.27
CA LEU A 8 12.60 -8.98 -4.68
C LEU A 8 13.19 -8.99 -3.26
N ASN A 9 13.30 -10.16 -2.63
CA ASN A 9 13.73 -10.29 -1.24
C ASN A 9 15.17 -9.76 -1.01
N GLY A 10 16.00 -9.77 -2.04
CA GLY A 10 17.35 -9.19 -2.05
C GLY A 10 17.39 -7.69 -1.74
N LEU A 11 16.29 -6.96 -1.92
CA LEU A 11 16.21 -5.54 -1.56
C LEU A 11 16.30 -5.30 -0.06
N PHE A 12 15.79 -6.23 0.74
CA PHE A 12 15.73 -6.04 2.18
C PHE A 12 17.13 -6.07 2.78
N ARG A 13 17.55 -4.93 3.37
CA ARG A 13 18.91 -4.75 3.86
C ARG A 13 19.98 -4.95 2.77
N ARG A 14 19.61 -4.80 1.50
CA ARG A 14 20.49 -4.95 0.33
C ARG A 14 21.22 -6.30 0.31
N ALA A 15 20.53 -7.37 0.68
CA ALA A 15 21.09 -8.72 0.72
C ALA A 15 21.57 -9.20 -0.66
N ASP A 16 20.85 -8.84 -1.73
CA ASP A 16 21.24 -9.14 -3.12
C ASP A 16 20.61 -8.12 -4.08
N MET A 17 21.32 -7.02 -4.31
CA MET A 17 20.84 -5.96 -5.20
C MET A 17 21.01 -6.30 -6.69
N ALA A 18 22.02 -7.11 -7.03
CA ALA A 18 22.31 -7.48 -8.41
C ALA A 18 21.24 -8.45 -8.94
N GLY A 19 20.89 -9.47 -8.16
CA GLY A 19 19.83 -10.41 -8.52
C GLY A 19 18.47 -9.74 -8.70
N VAL A 20 18.15 -8.76 -7.84
CA VAL A 20 16.93 -7.95 -8.00
C VAL A 20 16.96 -7.13 -9.29
N GLU A 21 18.10 -6.48 -9.59
CA GLU A 21 18.22 -5.70 -10.82
C GLU A 21 18.11 -6.56 -12.08
N ASP A 22 18.72 -7.74 -12.07
CA ASP A 22 18.62 -8.70 -13.18
C ASP A 22 17.19 -9.20 -13.36
N HIS A 23 16.46 -9.47 -12.28
CA HIS A 23 15.05 -9.81 -12.35
C HIS A 23 14.19 -8.68 -12.93
N LEU A 24 14.40 -7.44 -12.48
CA LEU A 24 13.68 -6.28 -13.02
C LEU A 24 13.97 -6.06 -14.50
N ARG A 25 15.22 -6.29 -14.94
CA ARG A 25 15.59 -6.25 -16.36
C ARG A 25 14.87 -7.35 -17.14
N TRP A 26 14.86 -8.58 -16.62
CA TRP A 26 14.15 -9.70 -17.24
C TRP A 26 12.65 -9.39 -17.38
N LEU A 27 11.99 -8.85 -16.36
CA LEU A 27 10.58 -8.43 -16.45
C LEU A 27 10.37 -7.43 -17.60
N LYS A 28 11.26 -6.42 -17.71
CA LYS A 28 11.21 -5.42 -18.77
C LYS A 28 11.38 -6.03 -20.15
N GLU A 29 12.36 -6.92 -20.32
CA GLU A 29 12.63 -7.65 -21.57
C GLU A 29 11.45 -8.54 -21.99
N ASN A 30 10.65 -9.00 -21.03
CA ASN A 30 9.43 -9.80 -21.26
C ASN A 30 8.16 -8.93 -21.38
N GLY A 31 8.30 -7.62 -21.57
CA GLY A 31 7.18 -6.72 -21.88
C GLY A 31 6.40 -6.22 -20.66
N VAL A 32 6.86 -6.50 -19.43
CA VAL A 32 6.25 -5.92 -18.23
C VAL A 32 6.57 -4.42 -18.19
N THR A 33 5.56 -3.61 -17.94
CA THR A 33 5.66 -2.14 -17.90
C THR A 33 5.35 -1.56 -16.52
N CYS A 34 4.53 -2.24 -15.73
CA CYS A 34 4.07 -1.77 -14.43
C CYS A 34 3.97 -2.93 -13.43
N LEU A 35 4.45 -2.70 -12.21
CA LEU A 35 4.39 -3.62 -11.08
C LEU A 35 3.35 -3.10 -10.09
N ARG A 36 2.37 -3.95 -9.74
CA ARG A 36 1.43 -3.63 -8.65
C ARG A 36 1.93 -4.23 -7.35
N LEU A 37 2.30 -3.39 -6.39
CA LEU A 37 2.97 -3.83 -5.16
C LEU A 37 2.27 -3.30 -3.91
N MET A 38 2.19 -4.15 -2.89
CA MET A 38 1.80 -3.76 -1.53
C MET A 38 3.01 -3.22 -0.77
N LEU A 39 2.85 -2.08 -0.11
CA LEU A 39 3.89 -1.39 0.66
C LEU A 39 4.52 -2.26 1.75
N GLU A 40 3.75 -3.21 2.24
CA GLU A 40 4.15 -4.20 3.23
C GLU A 40 3.67 -5.60 2.83
N TYR A 41 4.20 -6.59 3.53
CA TYR A 41 3.70 -7.96 3.43
C TYR A 41 3.40 -8.49 4.83
N ALA A 42 2.13 -8.51 5.19
CA ALA A 42 1.70 -8.74 6.58
C ALA A 42 1.73 -10.22 6.98
N GLN A 43 2.09 -11.13 6.07
CA GLN A 43 2.27 -12.55 6.37
C GLN A 43 3.41 -12.77 7.38
N VAL A 44 4.49 -11.99 7.28
CA VAL A 44 5.70 -12.15 8.12
C VAL A 44 5.98 -10.89 8.93
N ARG A 45 6.34 -11.07 10.22
CA ARG A 45 6.43 -9.96 11.20
C ARG A 45 7.54 -8.92 10.92
N HIS A 46 8.47 -9.22 10.03
CA HIS A 46 9.63 -8.39 9.73
C HIS A 46 9.47 -7.60 8.41
N ARG A 47 8.25 -7.59 7.86
CA ARG A 47 7.89 -6.90 6.60
C ARG A 47 6.76 -5.88 6.77
N TYR A 48 6.34 -5.58 7.99
CA TYR A 48 5.49 -4.42 8.25
C TYR A 48 6.24 -3.13 7.95
N PHE A 49 5.55 -2.18 7.32
CA PHE A 49 6.16 -0.89 7.01
C PHE A 49 6.34 -0.01 8.26
N GLU A 50 5.48 -0.21 9.26
CA GLU A 50 5.48 0.52 10.53
C GLU A 50 5.66 -0.45 11.70
N LYS A 51 6.38 -0.05 12.75
CA LYS A 51 6.49 -0.83 14.01
C LYS A 51 6.91 0.06 15.19
N PRO A 52 5.97 0.49 16.08
CA PRO A 52 4.51 0.43 15.95
C PRO A 52 3.98 1.43 14.89
N GLN A 53 2.66 1.59 14.80
CA GLN A 53 2.02 2.63 13.99
C GLN A 53 2.71 3.99 14.20
N GLY A 54 2.94 4.74 13.10
CA GLY A 54 3.61 6.03 13.09
C GLY A 54 5.14 5.96 13.17
N ARG A 55 5.74 4.78 13.34
CA ARG A 55 7.20 4.60 13.33
C ARG A 55 7.61 3.72 12.15
N PHE A 56 8.05 4.35 11.06
CA PHE A 56 8.47 3.65 9.85
C PHE A 56 9.75 2.83 10.06
N VAL A 57 9.74 1.58 9.58
CA VAL A 57 10.88 0.66 9.73
C VAL A 57 11.99 1.06 8.74
N PRO A 58 13.18 1.48 9.20
CA PRO A 58 14.22 2.01 8.30
C PRO A 58 14.64 1.06 7.18
N ALA A 59 14.71 -0.24 7.47
CA ALA A 59 15.04 -1.26 6.48
C ALA A 59 13.96 -1.44 5.39
N MET A 60 12.68 -1.19 5.72
CA MET A 60 11.61 -1.19 4.73
C MET A 60 11.62 0.09 3.91
N VAL A 61 11.91 1.24 4.52
CA VAL A 61 12.08 2.51 3.80
C VAL A 61 13.22 2.39 2.78
N GLN A 62 14.39 1.88 3.20
CA GLN A 62 15.53 1.63 2.30
C GLN A 62 15.16 0.68 1.15
N LEU A 63 14.45 -0.41 1.45
CA LEU A 63 13.99 -1.36 0.42
C LEU A 63 13.23 -0.63 -0.68
N TRP A 64 12.28 0.23 -0.30
CA TRP A 64 11.46 0.96 -1.25
C TRP A 64 12.25 2.04 -2.00
N ASP A 65 13.14 2.77 -1.31
CA ASP A 65 14.02 3.75 -1.98
C ASP A 65 14.86 3.10 -3.07
N ASP A 66 15.38 1.90 -2.79
CA ASP A 66 16.19 1.16 -3.74
C ASP A 66 15.35 0.61 -4.88
N LEU A 67 14.15 0.11 -4.61
CA LEU A 67 13.23 -0.36 -5.64
C LEU A 67 12.77 0.77 -6.57
N PHE A 68 12.40 1.94 -6.05
CA PHE A 68 12.03 3.10 -6.87
C PHE A 68 13.18 3.47 -7.81
N ARG A 69 14.42 3.54 -7.30
CA ARG A 69 15.61 3.86 -8.10
C ARG A 69 15.87 2.82 -9.19
N LEU A 70 15.75 1.53 -8.88
CA LEU A 70 15.93 0.46 -9.86
C LEU A 70 14.83 0.51 -10.93
N CYS A 71 13.58 0.72 -10.54
CA CYS A 71 12.47 0.86 -11.49
C CYS A 71 12.65 2.08 -12.41
N GLU A 72 13.15 3.22 -11.90
CA GLU A 72 13.51 4.37 -12.73
C GLU A 72 14.58 4.02 -13.75
N LYS A 73 15.66 3.35 -13.31
CA LYS A 73 16.76 2.92 -14.18
C LYS A 73 16.29 1.98 -15.29
N GLN A 74 15.40 1.04 -14.98
CA GLN A 74 14.91 0.03 -15.93
C GLN A 74 13.70 0.50 -16.76
N GLY A 75 13.17 1.70 -16.49
CA GLY A 75 11.97 2.18 -17.16
C GLY A 75 10.73 1.33 -16.85
N LEU A 76 10.64 0.82 -15.62
CA LEU A 76 9.47 0.18 -15.04
C LEU A 76 8.64 1.20 -14.25
N ARG A 77 7.37 0.88 -14.03
CA ARG A 77 6.44 1.69 -13.25
C ARG A 77 5.88 0.94 -12.06
N ILE A 78 5.41 1.67 -11.06
CA ILE A 78 4.86 1.12 -9.82
C ILE A 78 3.42 1.63 -9.61
N LEU A 79 2.49 0.70 -9.44
CA LEU A 79 1.18 0.92 -8.83
C LEU A 79 1.27 0.48 -7.36
N LEU A 80 1.22 1.44 -6.44
CA LEU A 80 1.52 1.20 -5.02
C LEU A 80 0.24 1.20 -4.18
N THR A 81 0.02 0.13 -3.40
CA THR A 81 -1.05 0.07 -2.40
C THR A 81 -0.50 0.07 -0.97
N PRO A 82 -1.09 0.85 -0.04
CA PRO A 82 -0.50 1.07 1.28
C PRO A 82 -0.61 -0.14 2.22
N PHE A 83 -1.55 -1.07 2.00
CA PHE A 83 -1.84 -2.17 2.93
C PHE A 83 -2.01 -3.52 2.23
N ASP A 84 -1.69 -4.58 2.96
CA ASP A 84 -1.97 -5.98 2.62
C ASP A 84 -3.23 -6.44 3.38
N THR A 85 -4.39 -6.26 2.74
CA THR A 85 -5.70 -6.46 3.39
C THR A 85 -6.12 -7.92 3.55
N PHE A 86 -5.36 -8.88 3.03
CA PHE A 86 -5.60 -10.29 3.32
C PHE A 86 -4.84 -10.69 4.60
N TRP A 87 -3.53 -10.47 4.62
CA TRP A 87 -2.70 -10.92 5.73
C TRP A 87 -2.85 -10.05 6.97
N HIS A 88 -3.21 -8.76 6.85
CA HIS A 88 -3.51 -7.93 8.03
C HIS A 88 -4.64 -8.53 8.88
N TRP A 89 -5.61 -9.22 8.26
CA TRP A 89 -6.78 -9.81 8.89
C TRP A 89 -6.37 -11.11 9.58
N ARG A 90 -5.70 -11.99 8.82
CA ARG A 90 -5.18 -13.28 9.33
C ARG A 90 -4.13 -13.12 10.43
N HIS A 91 -3.34 -12.05 10.42
CA HIS A 91 -2.29 -11.79 11.40
C HIS A 91 -2.54 -10.55 12.26
N TRP A 92 -3.81 -10.17 12.47
CA TRP A 92 -4.19 -8.95 13.20
C TRP A 92 -3.48 -8.79 14.54
N ARG A 93 -3.29 -9.88 15.30
CA ARG A 93 -2.59 -9.87 16.59
C ARG A 93 -1.20 -9.24 16.55
N HIS A 94 -0.52 -9.25 15.39
CA HIS A 94 0.82 -8.69 15.20
C HIS A 94 0.82 -7.37 14.42
N HIS A 95 -0.34 -6.95 13.91
CA HIS A 95 -0.43 -5.79 13.05
C HIS A 95 -0.12 -4.50 13.82
N PRO A 96 0.62 -3.53 13.25
CA PRO A 96 1.02 -2.30 13.95
C PRO A 96 -0.15 -1.43 14.41
N TYR A 97 -1.31 -1.57 13.76
CA TYR A 97 -2.52 -0.79 14.06
C TYR A 97 -3.34 -1.42 15.20
N ASN A 98 -3.00 -2.64 15.61
CA ASN A 98 -3.62 -3.28 16.76
C ASN A 98 -3.21 -2.55 18.05
N ARG A 99 -4.19 -2.25 18.91
CA ARG A 99 -4.01 -1.56 20.19
C ARG A 99 -3.03 -2.26 21.11
N ASN A 100 -2.99 -3.59 21.08
CA ASN A 100 -2.03 -4.37 21.86
C ASN A 100 -0.58 -4.21 21.37
N ASN A 101 -0.38 -3.69 20.16
CA ASN A 101 0.93 -3.36 19.57
C ASN A 101 1.21 -1.85 19.55
N GLY A 102 0.40 -1.04 20.24
CA GLY A 102 0.55 0.42 20.29
C GLY A 102 -0.19 1.18 19.18
N GLY A 103 -1.07 0.52 18.42
CA GLY A 103 -1.93 1.17 17.43
C GLY A 103 -3.27 1.65 18.00
N VAL A 104 -4.15 2.17 17.14
CA VAL A 104 -5.44 2.76 17.55
C VAL A 104 -6.63 1.79 17.52
N LEU A 105 -6.52 0.64 16.87
CA LEU A 105 -7.64 -0.27 16.64
C LEU A 105 -7.68 -1.46 17.58
N ASP A 106 -8.86 -1.78 18.09
CA ASP A 106 -9.15 -3.05 18.76
C ASP A 106 -9.34 -4.21 17.76
N HIS A 107 -10.05 -3.96 16.66
CA HIS A 107 -10.41 -4.99 15.69
C HIS A 107 -10.28 -4.48 14.23
N PRO A 108 -9.85 -5.33 13.26
CA PRO A 108 -9.67 -4.91 11.87
C PRO A 108 -11.00 -4.54 11.19
N SER A 109 -12.15 -4.95 11.74
CA SER A 109 -13.45 -4.57 11.19
C SER A 109 -13.80 -3.08 11.30
N ARG A 110 -12.96 -2.30 11.97
CA ARG A 110 -13.13 -0.86 12.16
C ARG A 110 -12.19 -0.02 11.30
N PHE A 111 -11.40 -0.64 10.42
CA PHE A 111 -10.34 0.04 9.67
C PHE A 111 -10.85 1.23 8.85
N LEU A 112 -12.00 1.06 8.20
CA LEU A 112 -12.57 2.07 7.30
C LEU A 112 -13.43 3.12 8.02
N VAL A 113 -13.93 2.80 9.23
CA VAL A 113 -14.89 3.64 9.97
C VAL A 113 -14.25 4.42 11.14
N CYS A 114 -13.12 3.96 11.68
CA CYS A 114 -12.45 4.63 12.79
C CYS A 114 -11.72 5.90 12.32
N THR A 115 -12.11 7.06 12.88
CA THR A 115 -11.53 8.37 12.55
C THR A 115 -10.04 8.45 12.90
N ASP A 116 -9.61 7.87 14.03
CA ASP A 116 -8.21 7.84 14.44
C ASP A 116 -7.37 6.98 13.47
N THR A 117 -7.94 5.87 12.99
CA THR A 117 -7.31 5.05 11.96
C THR A 117 -7.18 5.82 10.66
N ARG A 118 -8.21 6.57 10.27
CA ARG A 118 -8.17 7.42 9.07
C ARG A 118 -7.05 8.45 9.14
N ARG A 119 -6.81 9.06 10.30
CA ARG A 119 -5.68 9.97 10.52
C ARG A 119 -4.34 9.24 10.39
N ALA A 120 -4.21 8.05 10.95
CA ALA A 120 -2.99 7.24 10.81
C ALA A 120 -2.72 6.81 9.36
N ILE A 121 -3.75 6.40 8.61
CA ILE A 121 -3.65 6.08 7.17
C ILE A 121 -3.14 7.31 6.40
N LYS A 122 -3.71 8.50 6.66
CA LYS A 122 -3.24 9.73 6.02
C LYS A 122 -1.79 10.07 6.36
N ALA A 123 -1.36 9.88 7.62
CA ALA A 123 0.04 10.07 8.00
C ALA A 123 0.99 9.09 7.27
N ARG A 124 0.56 7.83 7.11
CA ARG A 124 1.28 6.83 6.31
C ARG A 124 1.36 7.24 4.84
N LEU A 125 0.24 7.68 4.25
CA LEU A 125 0.18 8.18 2.88
C LEU A 125 1.04 9.44 2.69
N GLU A 126 1.03 10.37 3.64
CA GLU A 126 1.87 11.57 3.61
C GLU A 126 3.35 11.21 3.50
N PHE A 127 3.81 10.27 4.32
CA PHE A 127 5.20 9.82 4.31
C PHE A 127 5.58 9.29 2.93
N VAL A 128 4.79 8.38 2.36
CA VAL A 128 5.12 7.76 1.06
C VAL A 128 4.98 8.73 -0.11
N VAL A 129 4.00 9.64 -0.08
CA VAL A 129 3.82 10.69 -1.09
C VAL A 129 5.04 11.61 -1.11
N ARG A 130 5.42 12.19 0.05
CA ARG A 130 6.58 13.09 0.13
C ARG A 130 7.88 12.43 -0.32
N ARG A 131 8.00 11.12 -0.14
CA ARG A 131 9.22 10.38 -0.43
C ARG A 131 9.30 9.92 -1.89
N TRP A 132 8.19 9.47 -2.48
CA TRP A 132 8.23 8.76 -3.76
C TRP A 132 7.35 9.34 -4.87
N SER A 133 6.42 10.28 -4.59
CA SER A 133 5.63 10.92 -5.66
C SER A 133 6.47 11.77 -6.62
N GLY A 134 7.65 12.22 -6.20
CA GLY A 134 8.59 12.90 -7.11
C GLY A 134 9.20 11.98 -8.17
N SER A 135 9.18 10.66 -7.94
CA SER A 135 9.83 9.67 -8.80
C SER A 135 9.11 9.48 -10.12
N GLY A 136 9.87 9.34 -11.21
CA GLY A 136 9.34 8.97 -12.53
C GLY A 136 8.88 7.52 -12.61
N ALA A 137 9.20 6.69 -11.61
CA ALA A 137 8.75 5.30 -11.53
C ALA A 137 7.34 5.15 -10.94
N LEU A 138 6.81 6.13 -10.20
CA LEU A 138 5.44 6.03 -9.71
C LEU A 138 4.46 6.22 -10.87
N PHE A 139 3.59 5.23 -11.10
CA PHE A 139 2.50 5.35 -12.07
C PHE A 139 1.22 5.84 -11.43
N ALA A 140 0.79 5.18 -10.35
CA ALA A 140 -0.49 5.48 -9.70
C ALA A 140 -0.54 4.97 -8.25
N TRP A 141 -1.52 5.49 -7.50
CA TRP A 141 -1.85 5.03 -6.16
C TRP A 141 -3.04 4.08 -6.19
N ASP A 142 -2.91 2.89 -5.62
CA ASP A 142 -4.04 2.05 -5.26
C ASP A 142 -4.35 2.28 -3.78
N LEU A 143 -5.23 3.24 -3.50
CA LEU A 143 -5.48 3.82 -2.18
C LEU A 143 -5.88 2.76 -1.15
N TRP A 144 -6.46 1.64 -1.60
CA TRP A 144 -6.84 0.53 -0.72
C TRP A 144 -6.88 -0.80 -1.47
N ASN A 145 -6.12 -1.78 -0.98
CA ASN A 145 -6.17 -3.15 -1.49
C ASN A 145 -7.49 -3.82 -1.10
N GLU A 146 -8.24 -4.36 -2.06
CA GLU A 146 -9.42 -5.22 -1.83
C GLU A 146 -10.35 -4.70 -0.71
N ILE A 147 -10.94 -3.52 -0.93
CA ILE A 147 -11.87 -2.91 0.01
C ILE A 147 -13.06 -3.84 0.25
N HIS A 148 -13.42 -4.07 1.52
CA HIS A 148 -14.38 -5.11 1.89
C HIS A 148 -15.29 -4.69 3.05
N PRO A 149 -16.61 -5.01 3.04
CA PRO A 149 -17.54 -4.57 4.08
C PRO A 149 -17.15 -5.03 5.48
N GLU A 150 -16.48 -6.18 5.62
CA GLU A 150 -15.98 -6.64 6.91
C GLU A 150 -14.99 -5.67 7.57
N GLN A 151 -14.28 -4.85 6.80
CA GLN A 151 -13.38 -3.79 7.28
C GLN A 151 -14.13 -2.51 7.71
N ALA A 152 -15.45 -2.48 7.48
CA ALA A 152 -16.39 -1.42 7.80
C ALA A 152 -17.63 -1.99 8.53
N GLN A 153 -17.41 -2.92 9.46
CA GLN A 153 -18.46 -3.51 10.31
C GLN A 153 -19.63 -4.14 9.55
N GLY A 154 -19.38 -4.64 8.34
CA GLY A 154 -20.37 -5.30 7.49
C GLY A 154 -21.15 -4.38 6.54
N SER A 155 -20.82 -3.08 6.47
CA SER A 155 -21.46 -2.11 5.56
C SER A 155 -20.48 -1.55 4.53
N ALA A 156 -20.97 -1.18 3.34
CA ALA A 156 -20.21 -0.43 2.33
C ALA A 156 -20.68 1.02 2.18
N ASP A 157 -21.69 1.47 2.95
CA ASP A 157 -22.27 2.81 2.83
C ASP A 157 -21.20 3.91 3.03
N GLY A 158 -20.20 3.61 3.86
CA GLY A 158 -19.08 4.51 4.14
C GLY A 158 -17.93 4.49 3.13
N PHE A 159 -17.97 3.62 2.10
CA PHE A 159 -16.84 3.46 1.17
C PHE A 159 -16.59 4.73 0.37
N GLY A 160 -17.61 5.32 -0.24
CA GLY A 160 -17.46 6.55 -1.00
C GLY A 160 -16.80 7.65 -0.17
N ALA A 161 -17.30 7.88 1.05
CA ALA A 161 -16.73 8.88 1.96
C ALA A 161 -15.27 8.57 2.36
N PHE A 162 -14.93 7.31 2.60
CA PHE A 162 -13.55 6.90 2.90
C PHE A 162 -12.61 7.13 1.70
N ILE A 163 -13.02 6.68 0.51
CA ILE A 163 -12.24 6.77 -0.72
C ILE A 163 -12.02 8.23 -1.12
N HIS A 164 -13.08 9.05 -1.11
CA HIS A 164 -12.97 10.48 -1.39
C HIS A 164 -12.05 11.19 -0.41
N ASP A 165 -12.13 10.89 0.88
CA ASP A 165 -11.30 11.53 1.90
C ASP A 165 -9.80 11.23 1.73
N LEU A 166 -9.44 9.99 1.36
CA LEU A 166 -8.05 9.64 1.03
C LEU A 166 -7.61 10.24 -0.30
N SER A 167 -8.48 10.18 -1.32
CA SER A 167 -8.17 10.66 -2.66
C SER A 167 -7.88 12.16 -2.69
N ASP A 168 -8.76 12.92 -2.04
CA ASP A 168 -8.63 14.36 -1.88
C ASP A 168 -7.37 14.75 -1.09
N PHE A 169 -7.05 13.97 -0.05
CA PHE A 169 -5.84 14.20 0.73
C PHE A 169 -4.58 14.02 -0.13
N VAL A 170 -4.44 12.89 -0.82
CA VAL A 170 -3.27 12.60 -1.69
C VAL A 170 -3.18 13.62 -2.83
N ARG A 171 -4.31 13.92 -3.49
CA ARG A 171 -4.35 14.88 -4.61
C ARG A 171 -3.87 16.26 -4.17
N ARG A 172 -4.38 16.80 -3.06
CA ARG A 172 -3.97 18.12 -2.54
C ARG A 172 -2.50 18.13 -2.17
N LEU A 173 -2.02 17.08 -1.49
CA LEU A 173 -0.63 16.98 -1.08
C LEU A 173 0.30 16.93 -2.29
N GLU A 174 0.05 16.06 -3.26
CA GLU A 174 0.86 15.97 -4.48
C GLU A 174 0.84 17.28 -5.28
N THR A 175 -0.33 17.90 -5.44
CA THR A 175 -0.46 19.19 -6.13
C THR A 175 0.38 20.26 -5.44
N SER A 176 0.35 20.33 -4.11
CA SER A 176 1.12 21.30 -3.35
C SER A 176 2.64 21.11 -3.45
N LEU A 177 3.10 19.85 -3.55
CA LEU A 177 4.52 19.52 -3.56
C LEU A 177 5.13 19.52 -4.96
N TYR A 178 4.35 19.14 -5.97
CA TYR A 178 4.87 18.81 -7.31
C TYR A 178 4.09 19.48 -8.45
N GLY A 179 3.03 20.25 -8.17
CA GLY A 179 2.20 20.90 -9.19
C GLY A 179 1.37 19.94 -10.05
N ARG A 180 1.36 18.65 -9.70
CA ARG A 180 0.67 17.56 -10.40
C ARG A 180 0.24 16.49 -9.39
N TYR A 181 -0.64 15.59 -9.79
CA TYR A 181 -1.02 14.42 -9.00
C TYR A 181 -1.09 13.19 -9.89
N HIS A 182 -0.85 12.02 -9.32
CA HIS A 182 -0.92 10.75 -10.04
C HIS A 182 -2.37 10.25 -10.12
N PRO A 183 -2.69 9.38 -11.10
CA PRO A 183 -3.92 8.59 -11.08
C PRO A 183 -4.07 7.83 -9.76
N GLN A 184 -5.31 7.65 -9.34
CA GLN A 184 -5.65 6.97 -8.11
C GLN A 184 -6.76 5.95 -8.38
N THR A 185 -6.68 4.80 -7.72
CA THR A 185 -7.64 3.70 -7.83
C THR A 185 -7.87 3.08 -6.45
N VAL A 186 -8.87 2.21 -6.37
CA VAL A 186 -9.15 1.32 -5.25
C VAL A 186 -9.47 -0.03 -5.86
N SER A 187 -8.97 -1.10 -5.26
CA SER A 187 -9.30 -2.46 -5.70
C SER A 187 -10.42 -3.06 -4.84
N LEU A 188 -11.24 -3.91 -5.47
CA LEU A 188 -12.35 -4.64 -4.87
C LEU A 188 -12.09 -6.15 -5.04
N PHE A 189 -12.48 -6.96 -4.06
CA PHE A 189 -12.41 -8.41 -4.20
C PHE A 189 -13.54 -8.92 -5.11
N GLY A 190 -13.18 -9.45 -6.27
CA GLY A 190 -14.12 -9.79 -7.35
C GLY A 190 -15.33 -10.67 -6.96
N PRO A 191 -15.19 -11.68 -6.09
CA PRO A 191 -16.33 -12.47 -5.61
C PRO A 191 -17.43 -11.66 -4.91
N GLU A 192 -17.10 -10.54 -4.25
CA GLU A 192 -18.11 -9.68 -3.62
C GLU A 192 -19.06 -9.06 -4.64
N LEU A 193 -18.57 -8.79 -5.86
CA LEU A 193 -19.39 -8.28 -6.96
C LEU A 193 -20.48 -9.27 -7.38
N ARG A 194 -20.27 -10.58 -7.15
CA ARG A 194 -21.23 -11.64 -7.45
C ARG A 194 -22.11 -12.01 -6.26
N TRP A 195 -21.57 -11.95 -5.04
CA TRP A 195 -22.28 -12.33 -3.82
C TRP A 195 -23.19 -11.23 -3.29
N ARG A 196 -22.86 -9.97 -3.54
CA ARG A 196 -23.67 -8.81 -3.16
C ARG A 196 -23.94 -7.88 -4.35
N PRO A 197 -24.54 -8.36 -5.45
CA PRO A 197 -24.76 -7.56 -6.65
C PRO A 197 -25.76 -6.40 -6.43
N HIS A 198 -26.54 -6.47 -5.35
CA HIS A 198 -27.49 -5.44 -4.93
C HIS A 198 -26.82 -4.28 -4.16
N MET A 199 -25.54 -4.42 -3.78
CA MET A 199 -24.83 -3.38 -3.07
C MET A 199 -24.38 -2.31 -4.08
N PRO A 200 -24.80 -1.05 -3.93
CA PRO A 200 -24.29 0.02 -4.79
C PRO A 200 -22.80 0.18 -4.54
N LEU A 201 -22.00 -0.15 -5.53
CA LEU A 201 -20.55 0.06 -5.49
C LEU A 201 -20.26 1.51 -5.88
N PRO A 202 -19.30 2.17 -5.21
CA PRO A 202 -18.88 3.54 -5.53
C PRO A 202 -18.23 3.66 -6.90
#